data_AF-A0A848YIX9-F1
#
_entry.id   AF-A0A848YIX9-F1
#
_cell.length_a   1.000
_cell.length_b   1.000
_cell.length_c   1.000
_cell.angle_alpha   90.00
_cell.angle_beta   90.00
_cell.angle_gamma   90.00
#
_symmetry.space_group_name_H-M   'P 1'
#
loop_
_entity.id
_entity.type
_entity.pdbx_description
1 polymer ?
#
loop_
_entity_poly.entity_id
_entity_poly.type
_entity_poly.pdbx_seq_one_letter_code
_entity_poly.pdbx_strand_id
1 'polypeptide(L)' 'DPLFALDNVITTPHSLCWTDQCFAGIGAADVNAVLAVVAGQVPQGIVNRSITENEHWMAKLAKRSAANG' A
#
# COMPACT_ATOMS: atom_id res chain seq x y z
N ASP A 1 -23.05 22.86 -1.97
CA ASP A 1 -23.00 21.53 -1.33
C ASP A 1 -23.89 21.59 -0.10
N PRO A 2 -24.90 20.72 0.05
CA PRO A 2 -25.79 20.71 1.22
C PRO A 2 -25.06 20.61 2.56
N LEU A 3 -23.87 20.01 2.60
CA LEU A 3 -23.07 19.87 3.82
C LEU A 3 -22.54 21.21 4.34
N PHE A 4 -22.34 22.21 3.48
CA PHE A 4 -21.85 23.53 3.88
C PHE A 4 -22.92 24.43 4.51
N ALA A 5 -24.19 24.00 4.49
CA ALA A 5 -25.31 24.75 5.05
C ALA A 5 -25.70 24.30 6.47
N LEU A 6 -24.99 23.32 7.05
CA LEU A 6 -25.28 22.77 8.38
C LEU A 6 -24.39 23.42 9.44
N ASP A 7 -25.01 24.09 10.43
CA ASP A 7 -24.29 24.79 11.50
C ASP A 7 -23.58 23.85 12.51
N ASN A 8 -23.86 22.55 12.43
CA ASN A 8 -23.33 21.53 13.34
C ASN A 8 -22.30 20.60 12.69
N VAL A 9 -21.76 20.98 11.53
CA VAL A 9 -20.78 20.17 10.78
C VAL A 9 -19.50 20.97 10.54
N ILE A 10 -18.37 20.38 10.92
CA ILE A 10 -17.04 20.88 10.56
C ILE A 10 -16.55 20.08 9.35
N THR A 11 -16.35 20.75 8.22
CA THR A 11 -15.80 20.12 7.01
C THR A 11 -14.31 20.33 6.92
N THR A 12 -13.55 19.28 6.62
CA THR A 12 -12.12 19.36 6.30
C THR A 12 -11.84 18.66 4.98
N PRO A 13 -10.89 19.15 4.17
CA PRO A 13 -10.41 18.40 3.01
C PRO A 13 -9.76 17.09 3.44
N HIS A 14 -9.59 16.14 2.51
CA HIS A 14 -8.91 14.86 2.76
C HIS A 14 -7.40 15.06 2.97
N SER A 15 -7.02 15.71 4.07
CA SER A 15 -5.66 16.15 4.37
C SER A 15 -5.24 15.87 5.81
N LEU A 16 -6.00 15.06 6.55
CA LEU A 16 -5.70 14.73 7.95
C LEU A 16 -4.30 14.12 8.11
N CYS A 17 -3.87 13.32 7.13
CA CYS A 17 -2.58 12.65 7.13
C CYS A 17 -1.50 13.38 6.32
N TRP A 18 -1.71 14.63 5.93
CA TRP A 18 -0.76 15.37 5.09
C TRP A 18 0.35 16.03 5.90
N THR A 19 1.18 15.21 6.53
CA THR A 19 2.42 15.66 7.17
C THR A 19 3.62 15.08 6.43
N ASP A 20 4.74 15.78 6.45
CA ASP A 20 5.99 15.30 5.84
C ASP A 20 6.39 13.92 6.38
N GLN A 21 6.21 13.72 7.69
CA GLN A 21 6.51 12.45 8.35
C GLN A 21 5.60 11.31 7.88
N CYS A 22 4.30 11.59 7.71
CA CYS A 22 3.35 10.57 7.27
C CYS A 22 3.62 10.16 5.83
N PHE A 23 3.83 11.12 4.93
CA PHE A 23 4.17 10.83 3.53
C PHE A 23 5.51 10.14 3.38
N ALA A 24 6.53 10.54 4.14
CA ALA A 24 7.81 9.85 4.14
C ALA A 24 7.66 8.38 4.58
N GLY A 25 6.88 8.13 5.63
CA GLY A 25 6.62 6.77 6.13
C GLY A 25 5.86 5.90 5.13
N ILE A 26 4.78 6.42 4.55
CA ILE A 26 3.98 5.71 3.54
C ILE A 26 4.84 5.43 2.29
N GLY A 27 5.53 6.45 1.77
CA GLY A 27 6.37 6.30 0.59
C GLY A 27 7.49 5.28 0.79
N ALA A 28 8.16 5.28 1.96
CA ALA A 28 9.16 4.28 2.29
C ALA A 28 8.58 2.86 2.34
N ALA A 29 7.39 2.69 2.94
CA ALA A 29 6.71 1.39 3.00
C ALA A 29 6.34 0.87 1.61
N ASP A 30 5.80 1.74 0.74
CA ASP A 30 5.42 1.39 -0.63
C ASP A 30 6.61 0.99 -1.48
N VAL A 31 7.71 1.77 -1.42
CA VAL A 31 8.95 1.45 -2.15
C VAL A 31 9.52 0.11 -1.67
N ASN A 32 9.57 -0.13 -0.36
CA ASN A 32 10.04 -1.41 0.18
C ASN A 32 9.17 -2.60 -0.27
N ALA A 33 7.84 -2.41 -0.32
CA ALA A 33 6.93 -3.44 -0.80
C ALA A 33 7.15 -3.76 -2.28
N VAL A 34 7.36 -2.74 -3.12
CA VAL A 34 7.69 -2.92 -4.55
C VAL A 34 9.00 -3.68 -4.71
N LEU A 35 10.05 -3.28 -3.99
CA LEU A 35 11.34 -3.95 -4.01
C LEU A 35 11.23 -5.42 -3.62
N ALA A 36 10.43 -5.75 -2.59
CA ALA A 36 10.18 -7.12 -2.19
C ALA A 36 9.50 -7.92 -3.33
N VAL A 37 8.45 -7.40 -3.95
CA VAL A 37 7.78 -8.07 -5.09
C VAL A 37 8.73 -8.29 -6.26
N VAL A 38 9.54 -7.28 -6.59
CA VAL A 38 10.54 -7.38 -7.66
C VAL A 38 11.55 -8.47 -7.33
N ALA A 39 12.04 -8.56 -6.10
CA ALA A 39 12.92 -9.63 -5.64
C ALA A 39 12.23 -11.02 -5.56
N GLY A 40 10.94 -11.12 -5.87
CA GLY A 40 10.17 -12.36 -5.74
C GLY A 40 9.89 -12.73 -4.28
N GLN A 41 9.90 -11.76 -3.38
CA GLN A 41 9.64 -11.91 -1.95
C GLN A 41 8.24 -11.40 -1.59
N VAL A 42 7.69 -11.94 -0.51
CA VAL A 42 6.39 -11.53 0.04
C VAL A 42 6.55 -10.16 0.72
N PRO A 43 5.82 -9.10 0.31
CA PRO A 43 5.85 -7.81 0.99
C PRO A 43 5.35 -7.91 2.43
N GLN A 44 6.03 -7.23 3.35
CA GLN A 44 5.69 -7.24 4.79
C GLN A 44 4.28 -6.71 5.08
N GLY A 45 3.84 -5.67 4.35
CA GLY A 45 2.56 -4.98 4.56
C GLY A 45 1.32 -5.68 4.00
N ILE A 46 1.39 -6.96 3.62
CA ILE A 46 0.21 -7.67 3.08
C ILE A 46 -0.88 -7.77 4.15
N VAL A 47 -2.04 -7.17 3.84
CA VAL A 47 -3.24 -7.22 4.68
C VAL A 47 -3.99 -8.53 4.47
N ASN A 48 -4.29 -8.90 3.23
CA ASN A 48 -4.91 -10.18 2.92
C ASN A 48 -3.84 -11.28 2.83
N ARG A 49 -3.51 -11.91 3.96
CA ARG A 49 -2.44 -12.91 4.03
C ARG A 49 -2.74 -14.20 3.28
N SER A 50 -4.00 -14.63 3.15
CA SER A 50 -4.33 -15.88 2.45
C SER A 50 -3.94 -15.86 0.97
N ILE A 51 -3.71 -14.68 0.39
CA ILE A 51 -3.22 -14.55 -0.97
C ILE A 51 -1.87 -15.24 -1.19
N THR A 52 -1.05 -15.41 -0.14
CA THR A 52 0.26 -16.05 -0.25
C THR A 52 0.17 -17.55 -0.50
N GLU A 53 -1.00 -18.14 -0.28
CA GLU A 53 -1.30 -19.56 -0.55
C GLU A 53 -1.90 -19.75 -1.96
N ASN A 54 -2.26 -18.65 -2.64
CA ASN A 54 -2.84 -18.72 -3.98
C ASN A 54 -1.78 -19.10 -5.02
N GLU A 55 -2.04 -20.17 -5.78
CA GLU A 55 -1.12 -20.71 -6.78
C GLU A 55 -0.72 -19.69 -7.86
N HIS A 56 -1.67 -18.88 -8.34
CA HIS A 56 -1.38 -17.88 -9.37
C HIS A 56 -0.50 -16.76 -8.82
N TRP A 57 -0.71 -16.38 -7.56
CA TRP A 57 0.11 -15.38 -6.89
C TRP A 57 1.55 -15.87 -6.67
N MET A 58 1.71 -17.10 -6.17
CA MET A 58 3.02 -17.74 -6.01
C MET A 58 3.76 -17.84 -7.36
N ALA A 59 3.08 -18.28 -8.42
CA ALA A 59 3.66 -18.38 -9.75
C ALA A 59 4.10 -17.01 -10.30
N LYS A 60 3.33 -15.95 -10.02
CA LYS A 60 3.71 -14.57 -10.39
C LYS A 60 4.97 -14.12 -9.66
N LEU A 61 5.08 -14.40 -8.36
CA LEU A 61 6.23 -14.03 -7.53
C LEU A 61 7.50 -14.79 -7.98
N ALA A 62 7.38 -16.10 -8.22
CA ALA A 62 8.48 -16.95 -8.68
C ALA A 62 9.07 -16.47 -10.03
N LYS A 63 8.21 -16.04 -10.97
CA LYS A 63 8.66 -15.44 -12.25
C LYS A 63 9.51 -14.19 -12.06
N ARG A 64 9.28 -13.41 -10.99
CA ARG A 64 10.08 -12.21 -10.68
C ARG A 64 11.41 -12.56 -10.05
N SER A 65 11.46 -13.58 -9.18
CA SER A 65 12.71 -14.10 -8.61
C SER A 65 13.65 -14.64 -9.71
N ALA A 66 13.12 -15.43 -10.65
CA ALA A 66 13.91 -16.03 -11.73
C ALA A 66 14.45 -15.03 -12.77
N ALA A 67 13.86 -13.84 -12.87
CA ALA A 67 14.31 -12.79 -13.78
C ALA A 67 15.46 -11.94 -13.21
N ASN A 68 15.76 -12.10 -11.92
CA ASN A 68 16.70 -11.25 -11.16
C ASN A 68 17.90 -12.03 -10.58
N GLY A 69 18.05 -13.31 -10.92
CA GLY A 69 19.22 -14.15 -10.59
C GLY A 69 20.01 -14.47 -11.84
#